data_AF-A0A496UJP0-F1
#
_entry.id   AF-A0A496UJP0-F1
#
_cell.length_a   1.000
_cell.length_b   1.000
_cell.length_c   1.000
_cell.angle_alpha   90.00
_cell.angle_beta   90.00
_cell.angle_gamma   90.00
#
_symmetry.space_group_name_H-M   'P 1'
#
loop_
_entity.id
_entity.type
_entity.pdbx_description
1 polymer ?
#
loop_
_entity_poly.entity_id
_entity_poly.type
_entity_poly.pdbx_seq_one_letter_code
_entity_poly.pdbx_strand_id
1 'polypeptide(L)'
;MRVSAILVITAVFVLNASGLQGYTVPGVETDEVLMSIHVWGEVRNPGTYLVPVDADLIAGISSAGGPTSKAKLSDVRIVYEESEIVYNLDRFLDADGGPVPDLLPGATIYIPTNSFEWWRTAIDFSYKIIIAVNLIWIMSER
;
A
#
# COMPACT_ATOMS: atom_id res chain seq x y z
N MET A 1 56.41 44.26 -29.59
CA MET A 1 56.06 44.74 -28.23
C MET A 1 54.90 45.72 -28.39
N ARG A 2 53.67 45.52 -27.89
CA ARG A 2 53.09 44.60 -26.90
C ARG A 2 51.63 44.37 -27.34
N VAL A 3 51.18 43.12 -27.41
CA VAL A 3 49.78 42.77 -27.67
C VAL A 3 49.01 42.96 -26.36
N SER A 4 48.04 43.87 -26.34
CA SER A 4 47.21 44.15 -25.17
C SER A 4 45.91 43.33 -25.29
N ALA A 5 45.87 42.22 -24.57
CA ALA A 5 44.71 41.34 -24.48
C ALA A 5 43.60 42.04 -23.67
N ILE A 6 42.52 42.43 -24.33
CA ILE A 6 41.27 42.81 -23.66
C ILE A 6 40.47 41.52 -23.50
N LEU A 7 40.51 40.99 -22.28
CA LEU A 7 39.79 39.80 -21.86
C LEU A 7 38.30 40.17 -21.71
N VAL A 8 37.51 39.99 -22.78
CA VAL A 8 36.04 40.09 -22.70
C VAL A 8 35.53 38.79 -22.07
N ILE A 9 35.44 38.76 -20.74
CA ILE A 9 34.73 37.71 -20.02
C ILE A 9 33.24 38.03 -20.16
N THR A 10 32.60 37.48 -21.19
CA THR A 10 31.14 37.48 -21.27
C THR A 10 30.62 36.46 -20.25
N ALA A 11 30.27 36.94 -19.06
CA ALA A 11 29.56 36.13 -18.09
C ALA A 11 28.16 35.83 -18.64
N VAL A 12 27.95 34.63 -19.18
CA VAL A 12 26.62 34.10 -19.43
C VAL A 12 26.00 33.85 -18.06
N PHE A 13 25.27 34.84 -17.57
CA PHE A 13 24.52 34.74 -16.33
C PHE A 13 23.30 33.85 -16.61
N VAL A 14 23.49 32.53 -16.47
CA VAL A 14 22.39 31.56 -16.47
C VAL A 14 21.58 31.83 -15.21
N LEU A 15 20.49 32.59 -15.37
CA LEU A 15 19.43 32.69 -14.37
C LEU A 15 18.85 31.28 -14.19
N ASN A 16 19.35 30.56 -13.20
CA ASN A 16 18.68 29.37 -12.69
C ASN A 16 17.38 29.84 -12.04
N ALA A 17 16.33 29.94 -12.86
CA ALA A 17 14.97 30.18 -12.40
C ALA A 17 14.45 28.89 -11.73
N SER A 18 14.91 28.64 -10.51
CA SER A 18 14.59 27.47 -9.68
C SER A 18 13.17 27.53 -9.09
N GLY A 19 12.22 28.18 -9.76
CA GLY A 19 10.93 28.58 -9.17
C GLY A 19 9.69 28.15 -9.97
N LEU A 20 9.83 27.51 -11.13
CA LEU A 20 8.67 26.99 -11.87
C LEU A 20 8.50 25.50 -11.54
N GLN A 21 8.09 25.19 -10.31
CA GLN A 21 7.48 23.88 -10.08
C GLN A 21 6.12 23.91 -10.78
N GLY A 22 6.03 23.20 -11.91
CA GLY A 22 4.77 23.03 -12.62
C GLY A 22 3.76 22.38 -11.68
N TYR A 23 2.57 22.96 -11.58
CA TYR A 23 1.43 22.27 -10.98
C TYR A 23 0.99 21.20 -11.97
N THR A 24 1.48 19.98 -11.80
CA THR A 24 0.92 18.83 -12.50
C THR A 24 -0.49 18.64 -11.96
N VAL A 25 -1.49 19.02 -12.76
CA VAL A 25 -2.87 18.62 -12.53
C VAL A 25 -2.97 17.16 -12.97
N PRO A 26 -3.16 16.21 -12.04
CA PRO A 26 -3.35 14.82 -12.43
C PRO A 26 -4.63 14.73 -13.28
N GLY A 27 -4.52 14.18 -14.49
CA GLY A 27 -5.67 13.92 -15.40
C GLY A 27 -5.78 14.84 -16.63
N VAL A 28 -4.95 15.87 -16.78
CA VAL A 28 -5.01 16.75 -17.98
C VAL A 28 -4.25 16.17 -19.19
N GLU A 29 -3.34 15.22 -18.97
CA GLU A 29 -2.54 14.62 -20.05
C GLU A 29 -3.19 13.38 -20.71
N THR A 30 -4.14 12.72 -20.04
CA THR A 30 -4.74 11.45 -20.51
C THR A 30 -6.19 11.54 -20.99
N ASP A 31 -6.85 12.70 -20.88
CA ASP A 31 -8.30 12.86 -21.15
C ASP A 31 -9.19 11.90 -20.31
N GLU A 32 -8.61 11.33 -19.24
CA GLU A 32 -9.24 10.34 -18.37
C GLU A 32 -9.64 10.99 -17.04
N VAL A 33 -10.90 10.75 -16.66
CA VAL A 33 -11.40 11.18 -15.35
C VAL A 33 -10.75 10.30 -14.29
N LEU A 34 -9.96 10.92 -13.40
CA LEU A 34 -9.32 10.24 -12.29
C LEU A 34 -10.17 10.34 -11.02
N MET A 35 -10.17 9.27 -10.24
CA MET A 35 -10.76 9.19 -8.91
C MET A 35 -9.73 8.83 -7.85
N SER A 36 -9.94 9.30 -6.63
CA SER A 36 -9.11 8.94 -5.48
C SER A 36 -9.58 7.63 -4.87
N ILE A 37 -8.63 6.73 -4.65
CA ILE A 37 -8.81 5.48 -3.91
C ILE A 37 -7.84 5.46 -2.72
N HIS A 38 -8.22 4.75 -1.66
CA HIS A 38 -7.38 4.56 -0.49
C HIS A 38 -6.94 3.11 -0.39
N VAL A 39 -5.64 2.85 -0.31
CA VAL A 39 -5.09 1.49 -0.23
C VAL A 39 -4.38 1.31 1.10
N TRP A 40 -4.84 0.33 1.88
CA TRP A 40 -4.38 0.03 3.22
C TRP A 40 -4.05 -1.45 3.38
N GLY A 41 -3.18 -1.74 4.36
CA GLY A 41 -2.80 -3.09 4.73
C GLY A 41 -1.50 -3.55 4.07
N GLU A 42 -1.44 -4.84 3.73
CA GLU A 42 -0.21 -5.55 3.34
C GLU A 42 0.08 -5.35 1.84
N VAL A 43 0.39 -4.11 1.47
CA VAL A 43 0.83 -3.68 0.12
C VAL A 43 2.21 -3.04 0.20
N ARG A 44 2.91 -2.92 -0.94
CA ARG A 44 4.25 -2.31 -0.95
C ARG A 44 4.25 -0.87 -0.47
N ASN A 45 3.31 -0.06 -0.95
CA ASN A 45 3.16 1.34 -0.58
C ASN A 45 1.70 1.59 -0.22
N PRO A 46 1.33 1.57 1.08
CA PRO A 46 -0.01 1.98 1.49
C PRO A 46 -0.15 3.51 1.36
N GLY A 47 -1.32 3.97 0.94
CA GLY A 47 -1.57 5.39 0.70
C GLY A 47 -2.78 5.66 -0.17
N THR A 48 -2.94 6.93 -0.54
CA THR A 48 -4.00 7.40 -1.44
C THR A 48 -3.46 7.48 -2.86
N TYR A 49 -4.19 6.92 -3.81
CA TYR A 49 -3.82 6.86 -5.23
C TYR A 49 -4.91 7.47 -6.10
N LEU A 50 -4.49 8.03 -7.23
CA LEU A 50 -5.40 8.50 -8.28
C LEU A 50 -5.39 7.48 -9.40
N VAL A 51 -6.56 6.92 -9.69
CA VAL A 51 -6.76 5.91 -10.73
C VAL A 51 -7.91 6.33 -11.66
N PRO A 52 -7.96 5.88 -12.91
CA PRO A 52 -9.11 6.10 -13.79
C PRO A 52 -10.43 5.62 -13.16
N VAL A 53 -11.56 6.24 -13.51
CA VAL A 53 -12.89 5.86 -12.97
C VAL A 53 -13.30 4.43 -13.35
N ASP A 54 -12.76 3.90 -14.44
CA ASP A 54 -12.93 2.54 -14.94
C ASP A 54 -11.84 1.58 -14.41
N ALA A 55 -11.09 1.97 -13.37
CA ALA A 55 -10.05 1.13 -12.80
C ALA A 55 -10.60 -0.01 -11.95
N ASP A 56 -10.15 -1.23 -12.25
CA ASP A 56 -10.42 -2.42 -11.45
C ASP A 56 -9.60 -2.46 -10.15
N LEU A 57 -10.00 -3.34 -9.23
CA LEU A 57 -9.25 -3.66 -8.01
C LEU A 57 -7.75 -3.92 -8.27
N ILE A 58 -7.43 -4.61 -9.37
CA ILE A 58 -6.04 -4.93 -9.74
C ILE A 58 -5.26 -3.68 -10.09
N ALA A 59 -5.85 -2.76 -10.85
CA ALA A 59 -5.21 -1.49 -11.19
C ALA A 59 -4.97 -0.66 -9.93
N GLY A 60 -5.91 -0.66 -8.99
CA GLY A 60 -5.75 -0.01 -7.69
C GLY A 60 -4.59 -0.58 -6.86
N ILE A 61 -4.54 -1.91 -6.71
CA ILE A 61 -3.45 -2.58 -5.97
C ILE A 61 -2.11 -2.43 -6.69
N SER A 62 -2.10 -2.47 -8.01
CA SER A 62 -0.90 -2.27 -8.83
C SER A 62 -0.34 -0.85 -8.68
N SER A 63 -1.22 0.15 -8.55
CA SER A 63 -0.83 1.55 -8.28
C SER A 63 -0.12 1.68 -6.92
N ALA A 64 -0.50 0.87 -5.93
CA ALA A 64 0.20 0.75 -4.64
C ALA A 64 1.52 -0.03 -4.70
N GLY A 65 1.92 -0.50 -5.90
CA GLY A 65 3.10 -1.32 -6.14
C GLY A 65 2.85 -2.83 -6.02
N GLY A 66 1.60 -3.25 -5.87
CA GLY A 66 1.24 -4.66 -5.74
C GLY A 66 1.18 -5.15 -4.28
N PRO A 67 0.62 -6.34 -4.06
CA PRO A 67 0.59 -6.97 -2.75
C PRO A 67 1.99 -7.43 -2.34
N THR A 68 2.22 -7.53 -1.04
CA THR A 68 3.46 -8.12 -0.50
C THR A 68 3.30 -9.60 -0.17
N SER A 69 4.41 -10.29 0.10
CA SER A 69 4.45 -11.74 0.36
C SER A 69 3.64 -12.23 1.57
N LYS A 70 3.28 -11.34 2.50
CA LYS A 70 2.45 -11.67 3.68
C LYS A 70 0.98 -11.32 3.50
N ALA A 71 0.61 -10.78 2.33
CA ALA A 71 -0.75 -10.39 2.03
C ALA A 71 -1.63 -11.63 1.90
N LYS A 72 -2.81 -11.59 2.53
CA LYS A 72 -3.83 -12.62 2.37
C LYS A 72 -4.79 -12.21 1.26
N LEU A 73 -4.46 -12.63 0.03
CA LEU A 73 -5.22 -12.29 -1.19
C LEU A 73 -6.59 -12.96 -1.26
N SER A 74 -6.82 -14.00 -0.47
CA SER A 74 -8.12 -14.68 -0.40
C SER A 74 -9.24 -13.83 0.21
N ASP A 75 -8.91 -12.82 1.03
CA ASP A 75 -9.85 -12.00 1.81
C ASP A 75 -9.60 -10.50 1.59
N VAL A 76 -9.42 -10.06 0.34
CA VAL A 76 -9.29 -8.63 0.04
C VAL A 76 -10.63 -7.95 0.28
N ARG A 77 -10.62 -6.83 1.00
CA ARG A 77 -11.84 -6.08 1.35
C ARG A 77 -11.87 -4.76 0.61
N ILE A 78 -13.00 -4.46 0.01
CA ILE A 78 -13.29 -3.17 -0.61
C ILE A 78 -14.39 -2.52 0.21
N VAL A 79 -14.05 -1.43 0.87
CA VAL A 79 -14.95 -0.70 1.76
C VAL A 79 -15.38 0.58 1.07
N TYR A 80 -16.69 0.78 1.02
CA TYR A 80 -17.37 2.00 0.58
C TYR A 80 -18.06 2.63 1.80
N GLU A 81 -18.69 3.80 1.62
CA GLU A 81 -19.38 4.50 2.73
C GLU A 81 -20.47 3.65 3.39
N GLU A 82 -21.21 2.84 2.61
CA GLU A 82 -22.34 2.05 3.11
C GLU A 82 -22.24 0.54 2.82
N SER A 83 -21.16 0.08 2.19
CA SER A 83 -21.03 -1.33 1.80
C SER A 83 -19.59 -1.83 1.92
N GLU A 84 -19.46 -3.13 2.22
CA GLU A 84 -18.17 -3.85 2.22
C GLU A 84 -18.31 -5.05 1.29
N ILE A 85 -17.38 -5.17 0.35
CA ILE A 85 -17.28 -6.31 -0.57
C ILE A 85 -16.01 -7.07 -0.23
N VAL A 86 -16.15 -8.36 0.05
CA VAL A 86 -15.01 -9.27 0.20
C VAL A 86 -14.77 -9.98 -1.13
N TYR A 87 -13.57 -9.82 -1.67
CA TYR A 87 -13.16 -10.42 -2.93
C TYR A 87 -11.94 -11.32 -2.73
N ASN A 88 -12.00 -12.51 -3.33
CA ASN A 88 -10.89 -13.45 -3.34
C ASN A 88 -10.08 -13.23 -4.61
N LEU A 89 -8.93 -12.57 -4.45
CA LEU A 89 -8.04 -12.23 -5.55
C LEU A 89 -7.20 -13.45 -6.00
N ASP A 90 -6.97 -14.45 -5.15
CA ASP A 90 -6.23 -15.68 -5.53
C ASP A 90 -6.90 -16.38 -6.71
N ARG A 91 -8.24 -16.46 -6.70
CA ARG A 91 -9.00 -17.08 -7.78
C ARG A 91 -8.79 -16.39 -9.13
N PHE A 92 -8.63 -15.07 -9.14
CA PHE A 92 -8.36 -14.33 -10.36
C PHE A 92 -6.94 -14.64 -10.89
N LEU A 93 -5.95 -14.75 -10.01
CA LEU A 93 -4.58 -15.07 -10.39
C LEU A 93 -4.44 -16.49 -10.95
N ASP A 94 -5.25 -17.43 -10.47
CA ASP A 94 -5.27 -18.82 -10.92
C ASP A 94 -6.04 -19.04 -12.24
N ALA A 95 -6.47 -17.97 -12.91
CA ALA A 95 -7.26 -17.99 -14.17
C ALA A 95 -8.64 -18.70 -14.09
N ASP A 96 -9.07 -19.12 -12.89
CA ASP A 96 -10.39 -19.70 -12.57
C ASP A 96 -11.34 -18.69 -11.88
N GLY A 97 -11.01 -17.40 -12.02
CA GLY A 97 -11.63 -16.29 -11.30
C GLY A 97 -12.86 -15.72 -12.00
N GLY A 98 -13.80 -15.24 -11.18
CA GLY A 98 -14.90 -14.41 -11.65
C GLY A 98 -14.42 -13.01 -12.06
N PRO A 99 -15.31 -12.16 -12.63
CA PRO A 99 -14.97 -10.79 -12.98
C PRO A 99 -14.43 -10.04 -11.75
N VAL A 100 -13.41 -9.19 -11.99
CA VAL A 100 -12.85 -8.32 -10.97
C VAL A 100 -13.84 -7.18 -10.75
N PRO A 101 -14.16 -6.82 -9.50
CA PRO A 101 -15.04 -5.69 -9.25
C PRO A 101 -14.34 -4.38 -9.61
N ASP A 102 -15.07 -3.53 -10.33
CA ASP A 102 -14.68 -2.15 -10.61
C ASP A 102 -14.64 -1.35 -9.30
N LEU A 103 -13.72 -0.40 -9.19
CA LEU A 103 -13.63 0.48 -8.04
C LEU A 103 -14.60 1.66 -8.21
N LEU A 104 -15.13 2.14 -7.09
CA LEU A 104 -15.90 3.39 -7.05
C LEU A 104 -15.06 4.52 -6.46
N PRO A 105 -15.38 5.78 -6.78
CA PRO A 105 -14.70 6.92 -6.18
C PRO A 105 -14.78 6.88 -4.65
N GLY A 106 -13.63 7.08 -3.98
CA GLY A 106 -13.55 7.02 -2.52
C GLY A 106 -13.47 5.61 -1.93
N ALA A 107 -13.37 4.57 -2.77
CA ALA A 107 -13.19 3.20 -2.30
C ALA A 107 -11.93 3.05 -1.44
N THR A 108 -12.07 2.33 -0.33
CA THR A 108 -10.98 1.95 0.55
C THR A 108 -10.69 0.47 0.40
N ILE A 109 -9.56 0.14 -0.21
CA ILE A 109 -9.06 -1.22 -0.37
C ILE A 109 -8.25 -1.57 0.88
N TYR A 110 -8.65 -2.63 1.57
CA TYR A 110 -7.94 -3.16 2.73
C TYR A 110 -7.48 -4.59 2.47
N ILE A 111 -6.17 -4.80 2.54
CA ILE A 111 -5.54 -6.10 2.34
C ILE A 111 -5.05 -6.64 3.69
N PRO A 112 -5.70 -7.69 4.24
CA PRO A 112 -5.28 -8.26 5.50
C PRO A 112 -3.91 -8.96 5.38
N THR A 113 -3.19 -8.97 6.49
CA THR A 113 -1.99 -9.81 6.66
C THR A 113 -2.40 -11.21 7.11
N ASN A 114 -1.61 -12.22 6.77
CA ASN A 114 -1.71 -13.56 7.34
C ASN A 114 -1.23 -13.63 8.80
N SER A 115 -1.52 -12.63 9.64
CA SER A 115 -1.08 -12.63 11.02
C SER A 115 -2.02 -13.49 11.86
N PHE A 116 -1.63 -14.76 11.98
CA PHE A 116 -2.14 -15.67 12.99
C PHE A 116 -1.64 -15.22 14.37
N GLU A 117 -2.18 -14.12 14.90
CA GLU A 117 -1.74 -13.56 16.19
C GLU A 117 -2.19 -14.41 17.40
N TRP A 118 -3.18 -15.28 17.22
CA TRP A 118 -3.76 -16.04 18.33
C TRP A 118 -2.81 -17.09 18.93
N TRP A 119 -1.84 -17.61 18.17
CA TRP A 119 -0.82 -18.53 18.72
C TRP A 119 -0.01 -17.86 19.83
N ARG A 120 0.24 -16.54 19.76
CA ARG A 120 1.03 -15.83 20.78
C ARG A 120 0.26 -15.73 22.10
N THR A 121 -1.04 -15.50 22.04
CA THR A 121 -1.93 -15.48 23.22
C THR A 121 -2.05 -16.87 23.86
N ALA A 122 -2.12 -17.93 23.04
CA ALA A 122 -2.17 -19.31 23.54
C ALA A 122 -0.87 -19.74 24.25
N ILE A 123 0.29 -19.27 23.79
CA ILE A 123 1.60 -19.59 24.39
C ILE A 123 1.82 -18.85 25.73
N ASP A 124 1.30 -17.63 25.91
CA ASP A 124 1.40 -16.93 27.20
C ASP A 124 0.61 -17.65 28.31
N PHE A 125 -0.54 -18.21 27.94
CA PHE A 125 -1.32 -19.05 28.85
C PHE A 125 -0.60 -20.36 29.21
N SER A 126 0.13 -20.98 28.26
CA SER A 126 0.81 -22.26 28.51
C SER A 126 1.95 -22.13 29.52
N TYR A 127 2.74 -21.06 29.48
CA TYR A 127 3.79 -20.79 30.47
C TYR A 127 3.22 -20.66 31.89
N LYS A 128 2.03 -20.04 32.04
CA LYS A 128 1.35 -19.88 33.34
C LYS A 128 0.86 -21.21 33.89
N ILE A 129 0.35 -22.11 33.04
CA ILE A 129 -0.04 -23.46 33.45
C ILE A 129 1.16 -24.28 33.90
N ILE A 130 2.25 -24.29 33.11
CA ILE A 130 3.44 -25.09 33.41
C ILE A 130 4.03 -24.71 34.77
N ILE A 131 4.11 -23.40 35.07
CA ILE A 131 4.60 -22.90 36.35
C ILE A 131 3.64 -23.29 37.49
N ALA A 132 2.33 -23.10 37.31
CA ALA A 132 1.34 -23.44 38.33
C ALA A 132 1.36 -24.94 38.69
N VAL A 133 1.46 -25.82 37.70
CA VAL A 133 1.57 -27.27 37.92
C VAL A 133 2.85 -27.62 38.68
N ASN A 134 3.99 -27.01 38.31
CA ASN A 134 5.25 -27.23 39.01
C ASN A 134 5.20 -26.78 40.48
N LEU A 135 4.54 -25.64 40.76
CA LEU A 135 4.34 -25.15 42.13
C LEU A 135 3.46 -26.10 42.96
N ILE A 136 2.39 -26.64 42.37
CA ILE A 136 1.53 -27.64 43.04
C ILE A 136 2.31 -28.92 43.35
N TRP A 137 3.11 -29.40 42.40
CA TRP A 137 3.92 -30.59 42.58
C TRP A 137 4.91 -30.44 43.76
N ILE A 138 5.64 -29.32 43.84
CA ILE A 138 6.56 -29.04 44.94
C ILE A 138 5.86 -28.96 46.30
N MET A 139 4.61 -28.47 46.35
CA MET A 139 3.84 -28.39 47.59
C MET A 139 3.23 -29.74 48.00
N SER A 140 2.95 -30.64 47.06
CA SER A 140 2.34 -31.96 47.29
C SER A 140 3.32 -33.00 47.82
N GLU A 141 4.61 -32.87 47.54
CA GLU A 141 5.64 -33.85 47.88
C GLU A 141 6.27 -33.62 49.28
N ARG A 142 5.57 -32.91 50.17
CA ARG A 142 5.95 -32.72 51.59
C ARG A 142 5.03 -33.50 52.52
#